data_AF-A0A1M6NGY3-F1
#
_entry.id   AF-A0A1M6NGY3-F1
#
_cell.length_a   1.000
_cell.length_b   1.000
_cell.length_c   1.000
_cell.angle_alpha   90.00
_cell.angle_beta   90.00
_cell.angle_gamma   90.00
#
_symmetry.space_group_name_H-M   'P 1'
#
loop_
_entity.id
_entity.type
_entity.pdbx_description
1 polymer ?
#
loop_
_entity_poly.entity_id
_entity_poly.type
_entity_poly.pdbx_seq_one_letter_code
_entity_poly.pdbx_strand_id
1 'polypeptide(L)' 'MSMFCFQCQEAAKGTGCNIAGVCGKKEDTANLQDLLVFSLKGLSVVADEAKKQGKLDNSIGLFI' A
#
# COMPACT_ATOMS: atom_id res chain seq x y z
N MET A 1 -5.47 -16.39 8.60
CA MET A 1 -5.48 -15.68 7.31
C MET A 1 -4.05 -15.30 7.00
N SER A 2 -3.54 -15.63 5.82
CA SER A 2 -2.16 -15.32 5.44
C SER A 2 -2.01 -14.02 4.64
N MET A 3 -3.10 -13.51 4.10
CA MET A 3 -3.24 -12.18 3.47
C MET A 3 -4.67 -11.65 3.61
N PHE A 4 -4.91 -10.39 3.23
CA PHE A 4 -6.26 -9.88 2.95
C PHE A 4 -6.22 -8.80 1.86
N CYS A 5 -6.84 -9.05 0.71
CA CYS A 5 -6.90 -8.07 -0.38
C CYS A 5 -8.27 -8.08 -1.08
N PHE A 6 -8.87 -6.90 -1.19
CA PHE A 6 -10.23 -6.68 -1.73
C PHE A 6 -10.31 -5.52 -2.74
N GLN A 7 -9.17 -5.11 -3.32
CA GLN A 7 -9.08 -3.86 -4.07
C GLN A 7 -9.69 -3.91 -5.47
N CYS A 8 -9.80 -5.10 -6.07
CA CYS A 8 -10.36 -5.29 -7.41
C CYS A 8 -11.73 -5.94 -7.34
N GLN A 9 -12.52 -5.76 -8.40
CA GLN A 9 -13.87 -6.30 -8.52
C GLN A 9 -13.91 -7.84 -8.42
N GLU A 10 -12.85 -8.52 -8.87
CA GLU A 10 -12.73 -9.98 -8.89
C GLU A 10 -12.30 -10.61 -7.56
N ALA A 11 -12.29 -9.86 -6.45
CA ALA A 11 -11.93 -10.41 -5.15
C ALA A 11 -12.75 -11.67 -4.82
N ALA A 12 -12.12 -12.67 -4.19
CA ALA A 12 -12.76 -13.96 -3.94
C ALA A 12 -14.12 -13.79 -3.23
N LYS A 13 -15.17 -14.42 -3.78
CA LYS A 13 -16.57 -14.34 -3.32
C LYS A 13 -17.14 -12.91 -3.24
N GLY A 14 -16.52 -11.93 -3.90
CA GLY A 14 -16.89 -10.53 -3.82
C GLY A 14 -16.61 -9.87 -2.46
N THR A 15 -15.77 -10.49 -1.60
CA THR A 15 -15.51 -9.98 -0.24
C THR A 15 -14.03 -9.76 0.05
N GLY A 16 -13.15 -10.65 -0.40
CA GLY A 16 -11.71 -10.52 -0.15
C GLY A 16 -10.93 -11.80 -0.37
N CYS A 17 -9.74 -11.67 -0.94
CA CYS A 17 -8.76 -12.75 -1.10
C CYS A 17 -7.98 -12.93 0.21
N ASN A 18 -8.02 -14.12 0.82
CA ASN A 18 -7.43 -14.39 2.14
C ASN A 18 -6.42 -15.56 2.19
N ILE A 19 -6.16 -16.19 1.04
CA ILE A 19 -5.17 -17.26 0.84
C ILE A 19 -4.29 -16.93 -0.38
N ALA A 20 -4.92 -16.66 -1.53
CA ALA A 20 -4.28 -16.16 -2.74
C ALA A 20 -5.25 -15.25 -3.50
N GLY A 21 -4.72 -14.30 -4.26
CA GLY A 21 -5.51 -13.43 -5.12
C GLY A 21 -6.06 -14.17 -6.34
N VAL A 22 -7.30 -13.87 -6.73
CA VAL A 22 -7.88 -14.33 -8.00
C VAL A 22 -7.03 -13.90 -9.20
N CYS A 23 -6.39 -12.72 -9.10
CA CYS A 23 -5.41 -12.21 -10.06
C CYS A 23 -4.03 -12.91 -10.03
N GLY A 24 -3.86 -13.97 -9.23
CA GLY A 24 -2.59 -14.69 -9.06
C GLY A 24 -1.63 -14.11 -8.02
N LYS A 25 -2.00 -13.02 -7.32
CA LYS A 25 -1.17 -12.43 -6.27
C LYS A 25 -0.98 -13.42 -5.10
N LYS A 26 0.27 -13.76 -4.80
CA LYS A 26 0.65 -14.61 -3.66
C LYS A 26 0.62 -13.81 -2.34
N GLU A 27 0.53 -14.52 -1.22
CA GLU A 27 0.45 -13.92 0.12
C GLU A 27 1.66 -13.04 0.47
N ASP A 28 2.87 -13.47 0.11
CA ASP A 28 4.12 -12.73 0.33
C ASP A 28 4.11 -11.38 -0.41
N THR A 29 3.65 -11.40 -1.65
CA THR A 29 3.52 -10.23 -2.51
C THR A 29 2.43 -9.29 -1.98
N ALA A 30 1.31 -9.82 -1.50
CA ALA A 30 0.27 -9.02 -0.87
C ALA A 30 0.78 -8.33 0.40
N ASN A 31 1.45 -9.07 1.27
CA ASN A 31 1.97 -8.54 2.54
C ASN A 31 3.08 -7.50 2.31
N LEU A 32 3.92 -7.66 1.29
CA LEU A 32 4.91 -6.66 0.89
C LEU A 32 4.25 -5.39 0.32
N GLN A 33 3.17 -5.53 -0.45
CA GLN A 33 2.39 -4.37 -0.91
C GLN A 33 1.73 -3.63 0.27
N ASP A 34 1.21 -4.36 1.25
CA ASP A 34 0.64 -3.77 2.47
C ASP A 34 1.72 -3.00 3.27
N LEU A 35 2.91 -3.58 3.43
CA LEU A 35 4.04 -2.94 4.09
C LEU A 35 4.55 -1.71 3.33
N LEU A 36 4.58 -1.77 1.99
CA LEU A 36 4.93 -0.63 1.15
C LEU A 36 3.96 0.53 1.39
N VAL A 37 2.64 0.28 1.30
CA VAL A 37 1.62 1.32 1.53
C VAL A 37 1.69 1.85 2.96
N PHE A 38 1.93 1.00 3.97
CA PHE A 38 2.15 1.43 5.35
C PHE A 38 3.35 2.40 5.45
N SER A 39 4.47 2.05 4.83
CA SER A 39 5.69 2.86 4.84
C SER A 39 5.50 4.19 4.12
N LEU A 40 4.81 4.18 2.97
CA LEU A 40 4.49 5.39 2.20
C LEU A 40 3.59 6.34 3.00
N LYS A 41 2.62 5.83 3.76
CA LYS A 41 1.82 6.67 4.69
C LYS A 41 2.70 7.33 5.75
N GLY A 42 3.67 6.60 6.31
CA GLY A 42 4.65 7.15 7.25
C GLY A 42 5.50 8.26 6.62
N LEU A 43 5.97 8.04 5.38
CA LEU A 43 6.69 9.05 4.61
C LEU A 43 5.85 10.30 4.36
N SER A 44 4.56 10.15 4.03
CA SER A 44 3.64 11.29 3.85
C SER A 44 3.50 12.14 5.11
N VAL A 45 3.48 11.53 6.30
CA VAL A 45 3.44 12.28 7.58
C VAL A 45 4.68 13.17 7.73
N VAL A 46 5.87 12.65 7.42
CA VAL A 46 7.12 13.43 7.48
C VAL A 46 7.15 14.51 6.40
N ALA A 47 6.70 14.19 5.18
CA ALA A 47 6.64 15.15 4.08
C ALA A 47 5.69 16.32 4.38
N ASP A 48 4.53 16.07 5.00
CA ASP A 48 3.60 17.11 5.43
C ASP A 48 4.22 18.04 6.48
N GLU A 49 5.02 17.50 7.40
CA GLU A 49 5.74 18.32 8.38
C GLU A 49 6.86 19.14 7.72
N ALA A 50 7.62 18.55 6.80
CA ALA A 50 8.62 19.27 6.01
C ALA A 50 8.00 20.42 5.22
N LYS A 51 6.80 20.22 4.65
CA LYS A 51 6.04 21.27 3.94
C LYS A 51 5.71 22.46 4.84
N LYS A 52 5.25 22.23 6.08
CA LYS A 52 4.96 23.33 7.04
C LYS A 52 6.21 24.15 7.36
N GLN A 53 7.38 23.53 7.33
CA GLN A 53 8.67 24.18 7.56
C GLN A 53 9.27 24.80 6.28
N GLY A 54 8.58 24.74 5.14
CA GLY A 54 9.08 25.23 3.85
C GLY A 54 10.23 24.38 3.27
N LYS A 55 10.38 23.13 3.71
CA LYS A 55 11.46 22.19 3.33
C LYS A 55 10.95 21.00 2.52
N LEU A 56 9.80 21.12 1.87
CA LEU A 56 9.26 20.04 1.06
C LEU A 56 10.19 19.76 -0.14
N ASP A 57 10.66 18.53 -0.24
CA ASP A 57 11.35 18.04 -1.43
C ASP A 57 10.34 17.35 -2.36
N ASN A 58 10.04 18.01 -3.48
CA ASN A 58 9.08 17.48 -4.47
C ASN A 58 9.62 16.27 -5.24
N SER A 59 10.93 15.99 -5.20
CA SER A 59 11.49 14.79 -5.84
C SER A 59 11.04 13.50 -5.15
N ILE A 60 10.70 13.56 -3.85
CA ILE A 60 10.16 12.44 -3.07
C ILE A 60 8.77 12.02 -3.57
N GLY A 61 8.02 12.94 -4.18
CA GLY A 61 6.71 12.65 -4.75
C GLY A 61 6.73 11.62 -5.88
N LEU A 62 7.87 11.41 -6.56
CA LEU A 62 8.00 10.37 -7.59
C LEU A 62 8.10 8.96 -6.99
N PHE A 63 8.59 8.83 -5.75
CA PHE A 63 8.70 7.55 -5.06
C PHE A 63 7.37 7.09 -4.44
N ILE A 64 6.44 8.02 -4.21
CA ILE A 64 5.09 7.78 -3.69
C ILE A 64 4.14 7.48 -4.86
#